data_AF-A0A2V7LD18-F1
#
_entry.id   AF-A0A2V7LD18-F1
#
_cell.length_a   1.000
_cell.length_b   1.000
_cell.length_c   1.000
_cell.angle_alpha   90.00
_cell.angle_beta   90.00
_cell.angle_gamma   90.00
#
_symmetry.space_group_name_H-M   'P 1'
#
loop_
_entity.id
_entity.type
_entity.pdbx_description
1 polymer ?
#
loop_
_entity_poly.entity_id
_entity_poly.type
_entity_poly.pdbx_seq_one_letter_code
_entity_poly.pdbx_strand_id
1 'polypeptide(L)'
;MSEAGAPVLDARTAALVRVAAVLARGKAPELEVRFAAARDAGVPGLWIEELLLQSMLVVGYPLALVAFATWRGLGVAVEGDGAEDLAHADWEAWAARGAAVCREVYGRAYHKLLVNLRALHPALEDLVLVDA
;
A
#
# COMPACT_ATOMS: atom_id res chain seq x y z
N MET A 1 18.48 39.61 7.15
CA MET A 1 18.69 38.23 6.67
C MET A 1 17.32 37.61 6.55
N SER A 2 16.79 37.51 5.32
CA SER A 2 15.47 36.92 5.08
C SER A 2 15.60 35.41 5.16
N GLU A 3 14.86 34.75 6.05
CA GLU A 3 14.62 33.31 5.91
C GLU A 3 13.93 33.11 4.57
N ALA A 4 14.59 32.41 3.66
CA ALA A 4 13.93 31.91 2.45
C ALA A 4 12.86 30.92 2.93
N GLY A 5 11.59 31.32 2.86
CA GLY A 5 10.47 30.46 3.21
C GLY A 5 10.58 29.15 2.45
N ALA A 6 10.57 28.03 3.17
CA ALA A 6 10.61 26.70 2.55
C ALA A 6 9.56 26.62 1.43
N PRO A 7 9.87 25.99 0.29
CA PRO A 7 8.92 25.87 -0.80
C PRO A 7 7.64 25.21 -0.30
N VAL A 8 6.52 25.88 -0.50
CA VAL A 8 5.20 25.39 -0.09
C VAL A 8 4.82 24.24 -1.02
N LEU A 9 4.57 23.05 -0.45
CA LEU A 9 4.04 21.91 -1.19
C LEU A 9 2.68 22.27 -1.79
N ASP A 10 2.42 21.84 -3.03
CA ASP A 10 1.07 21.96 -3.60
C ASP A 10 0.05 21.14 -2.79
N ALA A 11 -1.24 21.44 -2.97
CA ALA A 11 -2.30 20.86 -2.17
C ALA A 11 -2.36 19.32 -2.24
N ARG A 12 -2.09 18.72 -3.41
CA ARG A 12 -2.11 17.27 -3.61
C ARG A 12 -0.95 16.62 -2.90
N THR A 13 0.26 17.14 -3.10
CA THR A 13 1.47 16.64 -2.45
C THR A 13 1.37 16.79 -0.93
N ALA A 14 0.89 17.93 -0.43
CA ALA A 14 0.68 18.15 0.99
C ALA A 14 -0.33 17.15 1.60
N ALA A 15 -1.42 16.84 0.88
CA ALA A 15 -2.40 15.84 1.33
C ALA A 15 -1.81 14.42 1.34
N LEU A 16 -1.07 14.03 0.31
CA LEU A 16 -0.39 12.73 0.23
C LEU A 16 0.62 12.54 1.37
N VAL A 17 1.44 13.56 1.66
CA VAL A 17 2.38 13.54 2.80
C VAL A 17 1.65 13.39 4.13
N ARG A 18 0.47 14.02 4.28
CA ARG A 18 -0.36 13.89 5.49
C ARG A 18 -0.95 12.50 5.66
N VAL A 19 -1.26 11.79 4.57
CA VAL A 19 -1.64 10.37 4.60
C VAL A 19 -0.44 9.54 5.08
N ALA A 20 0.73 9.70 4.44
CA ALA A 20 1.94 8.96 4.79
C ALA A 20 2.32 9.12 6.28
N ALA A 21 2.24 10.34 6.81
CA ALA A 21 2.55 10.62 8.21
C ALA A 21 1.58 9.96 9.22
N VAL A 22 0.31 9.82 8.87
CA VAL A 22 -0.70 9.15 9.73
C VAL A 22 -0.56 7.63 9.64
N LEU A 23 -0.32 7.12 8.44
CA LEU A 23 -0.04 5.71 8.19
C LEU A 23 1.18 5.25 9.00
N ALA A 24 2.30 5.97 8.93
CA ALA A 24 3.53 5.64 9.65
C ALA A 24 3.37 5.65 11.18
N ARG A 25 2.37 6.36 11.71
CA ARG A 25 2.04 6.39 13.15
C ARG A 25 1.03 5.32 13.57
N GLY A 26 0.52 4.52 12.62
CA GLY A 26 -0.46 3.46 12.88
C GLY A 26 -1.82 3.96 13.38
N LYS A 27 -2.19 5.19 13.06
CA LYS A 27 -3.44 5.80 13.56
C LYS A 27 -4.62 5.55 12.61
N ALA A 28 -5.11 4.32 12.59
CA ALA A 28 -6.16 3.89 11.64
C ALA A 28 -7.41 4.79 11.60
N PRO A 29 -7.99 5.28 12.73
CA PRO A 29 -9.16 6.16 12.67
C PRO A 29 -8.87 7.52 12.01
N GLU A 30 -7.64 8.04 12.14
CA GLU A 30 -7.26 9.28 11.48
C GLU A 30 -7.01 9.08 9.98
N LEU A 31 -6.73 7.84 9.56
CA LEU A 31 -6.34 7.53 8.19
C LEU A 31 -7.51 7.70 7.20
N GLU A 32 -8.71 7.27 7.59
CA GLU A 32 -9.92 7.45 6.78
C GLU A 32 -10.18 8.94 6.47
N VAL A 33 -10.04 9.80 7.48
CA VAL A 33 -10.17 11.26 7.33
C VAL A 33 -9.11 11.81 6.37
N ARG A 34 -7.87 11.30 6.43
CA ARG A 34 -6.80 11.76 5.53
C ARG A 34 -6.99 11.29 4.10
N PHE A 35 -7.49 10.09 3.89
CA PHE A 35 -7.84 9.61 2.55
C PHE A 35 -8.98 10.42 1.94
N ALA A 36 -10.03 10.72 2.70
CA ALA A 36 -11.11 11.59 2.24
C ALA A 36 -10.57 12.98 1.85
N ALA A 37 -9.75 13.59 2.71
CA ALA A 37 -9.13 14.89 2.43
C ALA A 37 -8.20 14.87 1.19
N ALA A 38 -7.48 13.76 0.96
CA ALA A 38 -6.65 13.59 -0.23
C ALA A 38 -7.50 13.51 -1.51
N ARG A 39 -8.65 12.83 -1.45
CA ARG A 39 -9.62 12.81 -2.56
C ARG A 39 -10.20 14.20 -2.83
N ASP A 40 -10.57 14.94 -1.79
CA ASP A 40 -11.10 16.31 -1.93
C ASP A 40 -10.04 17.27 -2.53
N ALA A 41 -8.76 17.06 -2.22
CA ALA A 41 -7.63 17.77 -2.82
C ALA A 41 -7.32 17.33 -4.27
N GLY A 42 -7.99 16.29 -4.78
CA GLY A 42 -7.81 15.75 -6.12
C GLY A 42 -6.50 14.96 -6.30
N VAL A 43 -6.00 14.29 -5.25
CA VAL A 43 -4.88 13.36 -5.37
C VAL A 43 -5.32 12.16 -6.22
N PRO A 44 -4.57 11.78 -7.28
CA PRO A 44 -4.88 10.58 -8.07
C PRO A 44 -4.91 9.33 -7.19
N GLY A 45 -5.86 8.42 -7.43
CA GLY A 45 -5.95 7.15 -6.68
C GLY A 45 -4.67 6.33 -6.83
N LEU A 46 -4.10 6.29 -8.03
CA LEU A 46 -2.79 5.69 -8.30
C LEU A 46 -1.68 6.18 -7.35
N TRP A 47 -1.62 7.49 -7.03
CA TRP A 47 -0.60 8.01 -6.11
C TRP A 47 -0.79 7.48 -4.68
N ILE A 48 -2.05 7.30 -4.27
CA ILE A 48 -2.37 6.70 -2.97
C ILE A 48 -1.98 5.23 -3.00
N GLU A 49 -2.36 4.47 -4.02
CA GLU A 49 -2.02 3.05 -4.13
C GLU A 49 -0.50 2.81 -4.14
N GLU A 50 0.26 3.60 -4.89
CA GLU A 50 1.73 3.56 -4.89
C GLU A 50 2.33 3.90 -3.52
N LEU A 51 1.80 4.91 -2.83
CA LEU A 51 2.22 5.21 -1.46
C LEU A 51 2.00 4.00 -0.53
N LEU A 52 0.88 3.29 -0.67
CA LEU A 52 0.57 2.13 0.16
C LEU A 52 1.46 0.92 -0.20
N LEU A 53 1.74 0.69 -1.48
CA LEU A 53 2.67 -0.35 -1.93
C LEU A 53 4.08 -0.10 -1.37
N GLN A 54 4.60 1.11 -1.52
CA GLN A 54 5.90 1.49 -0.96
C GLN A 54 5.94 1.37 0.56
N SER A 55 4.82 1.67 1.24
CA SER A 55 4.69 1.57 2.69
C SER A 55 4.90 0.14 3.21
N MET A 56 4.65 -0.89 2.42
CA MET A 56 4.92 -2.28 2.81
C MET A 56 6.40 -2.47 3.22
N LEU A 57 7.32 -1.81 2.51
CA LEU A 57 8.77 -1.92 2.71
C LEU A 57 9.32 -0.96 3.77
N VAL A 58 8.72 0.22 3.96
CA VAL A 58 9.32 1.29 4.80
C VAL A 58 8.66 1.47 6.17
N VAL A 59 7.42 1.01 6.34
CA VAL A 59 6.67 1.08 7.61
C VAL A 59 6.10 -0.26 8.05
N GLY A 60 6.16 -1.27 7.16
CA GLY A 60 5.88 -2.66 7.46
C GLY A 60 4.47 -3.11 7.07
N TYR A 61 4.37 -4.42 6.83
CA TYR A 61 3.18 -5.10 6.32
C TYR A 61 1.92 -4.84 7.17
N PRO A 62 1.94 -4.93 8.51
CA PRO A 62 0.71 -4.79 9.29
C PRO A 62 0.02 -3.43 9.10
N LEU A 63 0.80 -2.34 9.09
CA LEU A 63 0.24 -0.99 8.96
C LEU A 63 -0.22 -0.72 7.53
N ALA A 64 0.56 -1.13 6.54
CA ALA A 64 0.21 -0.94 5.14
C ALA A 64 -1.04 -1.76 4.73
N LEU A 65 -1.19 -3.00 5.19
CA LEU A 65 -2.39 -3.81 4.93
C LEU A 65 -3.65 -3.22 5.56
N VAL A 66 -3.56 -2.67 6.78
CA VAL A 66 -4.67 -1.92 7.39
C VAL A 66 -5.01 -0.69 6.55
N ALA A 67 -4.00 0.03 6.06
CA ALA A 67 -4.20 1.21 5.22
C ALA A 67 -4.89 0.87 3.88
N PHE A 68 -4.50 -0.22 3.22
CA PHE A 68 -5.20 -0.73 2.05
C PHE A 68 -6.66 -1.05 2.37
N ALA A 69 -6.94 -1.75 3.48
CA ALA A 69 -8.31 -2.06 3.86
C ALA A 69 -9.15 -0.80 4.11
N THR A 70 -8.58 0.21 4.77
CA THR A 70 -9.23 1.52 4.97
C THR A 70 -9.50 2.22 3.64
N TRP A 71 -8.53 2.22 2.72
CA TRP A 71 -8.69 2.83 1.40
C TRP A 71 -9.80 2.14 0.57
N ARG A 72 -9.84 0.81 0.57
CA ARG A 72 -10.90 0.03 -0.07
C ARG A 72 -12.27 0.29 0.57
N GLY A 73 -12.31 0.50 1.89
CA GLY A 73 -13.54 0.83 2.64
C GLY A 73 -14.23 2.12 2.17
N LEU A 74 -13.51 3.03 1.52
CA LEU A 74 -14.08 4.25 0.92
C LEU A 74 -14.79 4.01 -0.43
N GLY A 75 -14.96 2.74 -0.84
CA GLY A 75 -15.64 2.35 -2.07
C GLY A 75 -14.87 2.72 -3.34
N VAL A 76 -13.56 2.97 -3.22
CA VAL A 76 -12.71 3.27 -4.36
C VAL A 76 -12.50 1.98 -5.16
N ALA A 77 -12.40 2.06 -6.48
CA ALA A 77 -11.92 0.94 -7.29
C ALA A 77 -10.39 0.80 -7.15
N VAL A 78 -9.83 -0.32 -7.57
CA VAL A 78 -8.40 -0.37 -7.90
C VAL A 78 -8.22 0.40 -9.21
N GLU A 79 -7.26 1.33 -9.26
CA GLU A 79 -6.96 2.06 -10.49
C GLU A 79 -5.83 1.34 -11.26
N GLY A 80 -5.91 1.34 -12.60
CA GLY A 80 -4.90 0.73 -13.47
C GLY A 80 -5.25 -0.66 -14.01
N ASP A 81 -4.33 -1.18 -14.82
CA ASP A 81 -4.55 -2.36 -15.66
C ASP A 81 -4.22 -3.69 -14.95
N GLY A 82 -3.78 -3.61 -13.69
CA GLY A 82 -3.31 -4.76 -12.91
C GLY A 82 -1.95 -4.49 -12.27
N ALA A 83 -1.34 -5.53 -11.71
CA ALA A 83 0.05 -5.48 -11.27
C ALA A 83 0.97 -5.51 -12.50
N GLU A 84 2.06 -4.74 -12.47
CA GLU A 84 3.13 -4.88 -13.46
C GLU A 84 3.86 -6.22 -13.30
N ASP A 85 4.35 -6.77 -14.41
CA ASP A 85 5.15 -7.99 -14.39
C ASP A 85 6.47 -7.79 -13.65
N LEU A 86 6.84 -8.76 -12.81
CA LEU A 86 8.12 -8.75 -12.11
C LEU A 86 9.28 -8.99 -13.09
N ALA A 87 10.28 -8.09 -13.08
CA ALA A 87 11.35 -8.09 -14.06
C ALA A 87 12.61 -8.88 -13.66
N HIS A 88 12.78 -9.25 -12.38
CA HIS A 88 14.04 -9.84 -11.89
C HIS A 88 14.15 -11.33 -12.25
N ALA A 89 15.25 -11.80 -12.84
CA ALA A 89 15.39 -13.17 -13.33
C ALA A 89 15.04 -14.27 -12.31
N ASP A 90 15.33 -14.04 -11.03
CA ASP A 90 15.08 -15.00 -9.94
C ASP A 90 13.72 -14.86 -9.25
N TRP A 91 12.83 -13.96 -9.70
CA TRP A 91 11.59 -13.63 -8.97
C TRP A 91 10.71 -14.86 -8.74
N GLU A 92 10.63 -15.77 -9.71
CA GLU A 92 9.83 -17.00 -9.61
C GLU A 92 10.35 -17.92 -8.51
N ALA A 93 11.68 -18.03 -8.38
CA ALA A 93 12.31 -18.84 -7.34
C ALA A 93 12.07 -18.24 -5.95
N TRP A 94 11.99 -16.91 -5.85
CA TRP A 94 11.68 -16.21 -4.61
C TRP A 94 10.22 -16.42 -4.22
N ALA A 95 9.30 -16.20 -5.16
CA ALA A 95 7.87 -16.44 -4.99
C ALA A 95 7.56 -17.90 -4.58
N ALA A 96 8.24 -18.89 -5.18
CA ALA A 96 8.06 -20.29 -4.83
C ALA A 96 8.49 -20.59 -3.37
N ARG A 97 9.57 -19.97 -2.89
CA ARG A 97 10.02 -20.11 -1.50
C ARG A 97 9.05 -19.43 -0.54
N GLY A 98 8.65 -18.18 -0.80
CA GLY A 98 7.69 -17.48 0.05
C GLY A 98 6.34 -18.19 0.09
N ALA A 99 5.90 -18.80 -1.02
CA ALA A 99 4.70 -19.64 -1.04
C ALA A 99 4.83 -20.90 -0.16
N ALA A 100 6.03 -21.50 -0.05
CA ALA A 100 6.28 -22.61 0.85
C ALA A 100 6.23 -22.16 2.32
N VAL A 101 6.91 -21.05 2.65
CA VAL A 101 6.91 -20.45 3.99
C VAL A 101 5.50 -20.05 4.42
N CYS A 102 4.77 -19.35 3.55
CA CYS A 102 3.39 -18.94 3.83
C CYS A 102 2.46 -20.15 4.02
N ARG A 103 2.64 -21.25 3.29
CA ARG A 103 1.86 -22.48 3.54
C ARG A 103 2.17 -23.09 4.89
N GLU A 104 3.42 -23.08 5.32
CA GLU A 104 3.82 -23.56 6.64
C GLU A 104 3.21 -22.71 7.76
N VAL A 105 3.30 -21.38 7.65
CA VAL A 105 2.82 -20.44 8.68
C VAL A 105 1.30 -20.35 8.73
N TYR A 106 0.64 -20.17 7.58
CA TYR A 106 -0.81 -19.94 7.52
C TYR A 106 -1.62 -21.22 7.38
N GLY A 107 -1.01 -22.34 6.99
CA GLY A 107 -1.65 -23.64 6.85
C GLY A 107 -2.94 -23.57 6.03
N ARG A 108 -4.06 -23.97 6.65
CA ARG A 108 -5.39 -23.98 6.00
C ARG A 108 -5.87 -22.58 5.56
N ALA A 109 -5.31 -21.51 6.14
CA ALA A 109 -5.67 -20.14 5.79
C ALA A 109 -4.89 -19.59 4.58
N TYR A 110 -3.88 -20.30 4.06
CA TYR A 110 -3.02 -19.82 2.97
C TYR A 110 -3.80 -19.31 1.75
N HIS A 111 -4.73 -20.12 1.21
CA HIS A 111 -5.53 -19.68 0.06
C HIS A 111 -6.42 -18.47 0.37
N LYS A 112 -6.96 -18.40 1.59
CA LYS A 112 -7.76 -17.25 2.03
C LYS A 112 -6.91 -15.98 2.16
N LEU A 113 -5.66 -16.10 2.60
CA LEU A 113 -4.71 -15.00 2.62
C LEU A 113 -4.51 -14.43 1.20
N LEU A 114 -4.20 -15.28 0.21
CA LEU A 114 -4.00 -14.84 -1.17
C LEU A 114 -5.23 -14.13 -1.76
N VAL A 115 -6.42 -14.71 -1.54
CA VAL A 115 -7.69 -14.08 -1.96
C VAL A 115 -7.87 -12.71 -1.33
N ASN A 116 -7.59 -12.57 -0.03
CA ASN A 116 -7.70 -11.29 0.67
C ASN A 116 -6.69 -10.26 0.15
N LEU A 117 -5.45 -10.67 -0.14
CA LEU A 117 -4.42 -9.77 -0.69
C LEU A 117 -4.83 -9.24 -2.06
N ARG A 118 -5.27 -10.12 -2.97
CA ARG A 118 -5.78 -9.72 -4.30
C ARG A 118 -6.98 -8.78 -4.22
N ALA A 119 -7.85 -8.96 -3.22
CA ALA A 119 -9.01 -8.08 -3.01
C ALA A 119 -8.61 -6.67 -2.53
N LEU A 120 -7.43 -6.52 -1.91
CA LEU A 120 -6.90 -5.23 -1.50
C LEU A 120 -6.21 -4.51 -2.66
N HIS A 121 -5.32 -5.20 -3.38
CA HIS A 121 -4.61 -4.69 -4.55
C HIS A 121 -3.96 -5.85 -5.33
N PRO A 122 -3.96 -5.84 -6.67
CA PRO A 122 -3.44 -6.94 -7.49
C PRO A 122 -1.96 -7.27 -7.24
N ALA A 123 -1.11 -6.27 -7.00
CA ALA A 123 0.33 -6.48 -6.76
C ALA A 123 0.68 -7.10 -5.39
N LEU A 124 -0.26 -7.13 -4.43
CA LEU A 124 0.09 -7.52 -3.05
C LEU A 124 0.43 -9.00 -2.92
N GLU A 125 -0.17 -9.87 -3.71
CA GLU A 125 0.18 -11.30 -3.66
C GLU A 125 1.64 -11.52 -4.05
N ASP A 126 2.05 -10.99 -5.20
CA ASP A 126 3.40 -11.19 -5.71
C ASP A 126 4.44 -10.54 -4.78
N LEU A 127 4.15 -9.34 -4.26
CA LEU A 127 5.02 -8.68 -3.27
C LEU A 127 5.17 -9.50 -1.99
N VAL A 128 4.08 -10.05 -1.45
CA VAL A 128 4.13 -10.89 -0.24
C VAL A 128 4.89 -12.18 -0.50
N LEU A 129 4.68 -12.83 -1.64
CA LEU A 129 5.33 -14.11 -1.95
C LEU A 129 6.82 -13.94 -2.26
N VAL A 130 7.23 -12.83 -2.85
CA VAL A 130 8.64 -12.58 -3.16
C VAL A 130 9.47 -12.17 -1.93
N ASP A 131 8.86 -11.50 -0.95
CA ASP A 131 9.54 -10.99 0.26
C ASP A 131 9.58 -11.98 1.44
N ALA A 132 8.77 -13.07 1.40
CA ALA A 132 8.57 -14.01 2.51
C ALA A 132 9.67 -15.06 2.73
#